data_AF-A0A9D8RQ77-F1
#
_entry.id   AF-A0A9D8RQ77-F1
#
_cell.length_a   1.000
_cell.length_b   1.000
_cell.length_c   1.000
_cell.angle_alpha   90.00
_cell.angle_beta   90.00
_cell.angle_gamma   90.00
#
_symmetry.space_group_name_H-M   'P 1'
#
loop_
_entity.id
_entity.type
_entity.pdbx_description
1 polymer ?
#
loop_
_entity_poly.entity_id
_entity_poly.type
_entity_poly.pdbx_seq_one_letter_code
_entity_poly.pdbx_strand_id
1 'polypeptide(L)'
;MNLLKEVLKYQVYPAMGCTEPVSVALCAAHAAKELAEPVQKAVFRLDAGTYKNGMGVRIPNTDGEKGNLLAGAMGILIARPELNMEILSAADKTILQEAKKLVEKHALCMSVAPKAHGFYIEAELTGVNGHTAKCIIAGGHTSVIHLSKDGVIKEDNTAGQTTRRAPEFKKALKQASLQDLLDAADNADEEDLAYIKKGVDMNLKAAE
;
A
#
# COMPACT_ATOMS: atom_id res chain seq x y z
N MET A 1 1.11 -26.40 -7.94
CA MET A 1 1.11 -25.04 -8.52
C MET A 1 2.47 -24.83 -9.17
N ASN A 2 2.56 -24.41 -10.43
CA ASN A 2 3.85 -24.13 -11.09
C ASN A 2 4.42 -22.78 -10.57
N LEU A 3 5.70 -22.50 -10.85
CA LEU A 3 6.34 -21.26 -10.40
C LEU A 3 5.61 -20.01 -10.91
N LEU A 4 5.13 -20.05 -12.16
CA LEU A 4 4.42 -18.94 -12.80
C LEU A 4 3.11 -18.59 -12.06
N LYS A 5 2.26 -19.57 -11.75
CA LYS A 5 1.01 -19.41 -10.99
C LYS A 5 1.23 -18.75 -9.64
N GLU A 6 2.27 -19.16 -8.91
CA GLU A 6 2.63 -18.54 -7.64
C GLU A 6 3.00 -17.06 -7.84
N VAL A 7 3.83 -16.76 -8.83
CA VAL A 7 4.22 -15.37 -9.15
C VAL A 7 3.00 -14.53 -9.54
N LEU A 8 2.17 -15.00 -10.47
CA LEU A 8 0.97 -14.29 -10.91
C LEU A 8 0.03 -14.01 -9.72
N LYS A 9 -0.24 -15.01 -8.89
CA LYS A 9 -1.11 -14.87 -7.72
C LYS A 9 -0.62 -13.83 -6.71
N TYR A 10 0.70 -13.77 -6.45
CA TYR A 10 1.26 -12.93 -5.40
C TYR A 10 1.80 -11.57 -5.87
N GLN A 11 2.10 -11.41 -7.16
CA GLN A 11 2.75 -10.21 -7.71
C GLN A 11 1.94 -9.52 -8.80
N VAL A 12 0.94 -10.18 -9.39
CA VAL A 12 0.12 -9.61 -10.47
C VAL A 12 -1.32 -9.53 -9.99
N TYR A 13 -1.75 -8.33 -9.57
CA TYR A 13 -3.10 -8.08 -9.10
C TYR A 13 -3.53 -6.64 -9.45
N PRO A 14 -4.84 -6.36 -9.52
CA PRO A 14 -5.35 -5.02 -9.76
C PRO A 14 -4.85 -4.04 -8.70
N ALA A 15 -4.34 -2.90 -9.15
CA ALA A 15 -3.95 -1.78 -8.29
C ALA A 15 -4.20 -0.48 -9.05
N MET A 16 -4.57 0.59 -8.33
CA MET A 16 -4.81 1.90 -8.93
C MET A 16 -3.64 2.84 -8.65
N GLY A 17 -2.77 3.06 -9.64
CA GLY A 17 -1.54 3.86 -9.51
C GLY A 17 -0.36 3.04 -9.00
N CYS A 18 0.76 3.68 -8.65
CA CYS A 18 1.89 2.96 -8.07
C CYS A 18 1.54 2.46 -6.68
N THR A 19 2.06 1.29 -6.32
CA THR A 19 1.67 0.59 -5.10
C THR A 19 2.17 1.31 -3.84
N GLU A 20 3.25 2.08 -3.90
CA GLU A 20 3.78 2.79 -2.74
C GLU A 20 2.83 3.89 -2.21
N PRO A 21 2.41 4.91 -3.00
CA PRO A 21 1.42 5.89 -2.51
C PRO A 21 0.10 5.25 -2.08
N VAL A 22 -0.35 4.20 -2.80
CA VAL A 22 -1.57 3.46 -2.46
C VAL A 22 -1.46 2.80 -1.10
N SER A 23 -0.35 2.13 -0.80
CA SER A 23 -0.13 1.50 0.51
C SER A 23 0.01 2.51 1.64
N VAL A 24 0.58 3.70 1.38
CA VAL A 24 0.61 4.80 2.36
C VAL A 24 -0.82 5.27 2.66
N ALA A 25 -1.65 5.47 1.64
CA ALA A 25 -3.05 5.81 1.79
C ALA A 25 -3.83 4.72 2.56
N LEU A 26 -3.61 3.45 2.20
CA LEU A 26 -4.25 2.31 2.85
C LEU A 26 -3.88 2.22 4.34
N CYS A 27 -2.61 2.34 4.69
CA CYS A 27 -2.15 2.36 6.08
C CYS A 27 -2.80 3.49 6.88
N ALA A 28 -2.86 4.69 6.28
CA ALA A 28 -3.51 5.83 6.89
C ALA A 28 -5.02 5.61 7.09
N ALA A 29 -5.69 4.98 6.13
CA ALA A 29 -7.12 4.67 6.19
C ALA A 29 -7.47 3.66 7.28
N HIS A 30 -6.63 2.63 7.48
CA HIS A 30 -6.77 1.71 8.61
C HIS A 30 -6.70 2.44 9.95
N ALA A 31 -5.68 3.28 10.14
CA ALA A 31 -5.56 4.08 11.36
C ALA A 31 -6.72 5.06 11.54
N ALA A 32 -7.17 5.72 10.47
CA ALA A 32 -8.27 6.69 10.53
C ALA A 32 -9.62 6.04 10.86
N LYS A 33 -9.90 4.87 10.26
CA LYS A 33 -11.10 4.09 10.58
C LYS A 33 -11.15 3.64 12.03
N GLU A 34 -10.01 3.22 12.58
CA GLU A 34 -9.91 2.83 13.99
C GLU A 34 -10.03 4.05 14.93
N LEU A 35 -9.40 5.17 14.56
CA LEU A 35 -9.51 6.42 15.30
C LEU A 35 -10.97 6.89 15.40
N ALA A 36 -11.72 6.78 14.30
CA ALA A 36 -13.15 7.09 14.19
C ALA A 36 -13.51 8.54 14.56
N GLU A 37 -12.59 9.48 14.34
CA GLU A 37 -12.79 10.92 14.53
C GLU A 37 -11.89 11.75 13.59
N PRO A 38 -12.15 13.05 13.41
CA PRO A 38 -11.30 13.91 12.57
C PRO A 38 -9.85 13.96 13.07
N VAL A 39 -8.91 13.80 12.14
CA VAL A 39 -7.46 13.85 12.42
C VAL A 39 -6.99 15.28 12.53
N GLN A 40 -6.29 15.60 13.63
CA GLN A 40 -5.61 16.88 13.84
C GLN A 40 -4.12 16.81 13.46
N LYS A 41 -3.48 15.67 13.68
CA LYS A 41 -2.05 15.47 13.38
C LYS A 41 -1.80 14.05 12.87
N ALA A 42 -0.85 13.90 11.96
CA ALA A 42 -0.35 12.59 11.55
C ALA A 42 1.17 12.55 11.45
N VAL A 43 1.74 11.41 11.79
CA VAL A 43 3.15 11.09 11.60
C VAL A 43 3.26 9.82 10.77
N PHE A 44 3.90 9.93 9.61
CA PHE A 44 4.23 8.80 8.74
C PHE A 44 5.70 8.45 8.85
N ARG A 45 6.02 7.17 9.03
CA ARG A 45 7.39 6.66 9.05
C ARG A 45 7.50 5.51 8.04
N LEU A 46 8.31 5.68 7.02
CA LEU A 46 8.41 4.75 5.89
C LEU A 46 9.81 4.14 5.81
N ASP A 47 9.95 2.96 5.20
CA ASP A 47 11.28 2.52 4.74
C ASP A 47 11.81 3.46 3.63
N ALA A 48 13.13 3.47 3.45
CA ALA A 48 13.79 4.35 2.49
C ALA A 48 13.34 4.11 1.02
N GLY A 49 12.97 2.87 0.68
CA GLY A 49 12.47 2.49 -0.63
C GLY A 49 11.08 3.05 -0.88
N THR A 50 10.12 2.80 0.01
CA THR A 50 8.77 3.36 -0.09
C THR A 50 8.79 4.89 -0.07
N TYR A 51 9.63 5.48 0.80
CA TYR A 51 9.81 6.93 0.88
C TYR A 51 10.24 7.52 -0.47
N LYS A 52 11.33 7.02 -1.08
CA LYS A 52 11.86 7.57 -2.33
C LYS A 52 10.98 7.26 -3.54
N ASN A 53 10.43 6.04 -3.62
CA ASN A 53 9.69 5.58 -4.79
C ASN A 53 8.38 6.33 -4.95
N GLY A 54 7.67 6.61 -3.85
CA GLY A 54 6.39 7.31 -3.91
C GLY A 54 6.49 8.84 -3.83
N MET A 55 7.68 9.44 -3.71
CA MET A 55 7.85 10.89 -3.57
C MET A 55 7.48 11.67 -4.84
N GLY A 56 7.84 11.15 -6.02
CA GLY A 56 7.65 11.83 -7.32
C GLY A 56 6.54 11.25 -8.18
N VAL A 57 5.80 10.27 -7.66
CA VAL A 57 4.79 9.53 -8.42
C VAL A 57 3.45 10.26 -8.40
N ARG A 58 2.76 10.26 -9.55
CA ARG A 58 1.41 10.82 -9.69
C ARG A 58 0.38 9.98 -8.96
N ILE A 59 -0.55 10.66 -8.30
CA ILE A 59 -1.68 10.06 -7.60
C ILE A 59 -2.87 10.02 -8.58
N PRO A 60 -3.54 8.87 -8.77
CA PRO A 60 -4.74 8.77 -9.59
C PRO A 60 -5.82 9.77 -9.17
N ASN A 61 -6.60 10.28 -10.13
CA ASN A 61 -7.74 11.17 -9.88
C ASN A 61 -7.41 12.49 -9.16
N THR A 62 -6.17 12.98 -9.31
CA THR A 62 -5.73 14.22 -8.63
C THR A 62 -5.23 15.33 -9.57
N ASP A 63 -5.61 15.31 -10.85
CA ASP A 63 -5.15 16.31 -11.83
C ASP A 63 -3.60 16.46 -11.89
N GLY A 64 -2.88 15.38 -11.60
CA GLY A 64 -1.42 15.31 -11.71
C GLY A 64 -0.64 15.58 -10.41
N GLU A 65 -1.32 15.71 -9.28
CA GLU A 65 -0.67 15.78 -7.96
C GLU A 65 0.14 14.52 -7.64
N LYS A 66 1.10 14.65 -6.72
CA LYS A 66 2.14 13.66 -6.47
C LYS A 66 2.46 13.50 -4.99
N GLY A 67 3.06 12.37 -4.65
CA GLY A 67 3.78 12.22 -3.40
C GLY A 67 3.04 11.44 -2.31
N ASN A 68 3.80 10.61 -1.58
CA ASN A 68 3.29 9.79 -0.48
C ASN A 68 2.51 10.57 0.59
N LEU A 69 2.96 11.78 0.94
CA LEU A 69 2.31 12.57 2.01
C LEU A 69 0.88 12.96 1.64
N LEU A 70 0.66 13.37 0.39
CA LEU A 70 -0.69 13.69 -0.11
C LEU A 70 -1.56 12.43 -0.18
N ALA A 71 -1.00 11.30 -0.66
CA ALA A 71 -1.72 10.04 -0.69
C ALA A 71 -2.14 9.58 0.73
N GLY A 72 -1.25 9.71 1.73
CA GLY A 72 -1.57 9.45 3.14
C GLY A 72 -2.69 10.36 3.67
N ALA A 73 -2.66 11.66 3.34
CA ALA A 73 -3.71 12.60 3.70
C ALA A 73 -5.07 12.22 3.07
N MET A 74 -5.07 11.79 1.81
CA MET A 74 -6.28 11.29 1.16
C MET A 74 -6.78 10.00 1.81
N GLY A 75 -5.87 9.08 2.18
CA GLY A 75 -6.20 7.86 2.91
C GLY A 75 -6.90 8.13 4.25
N ILE A 76 -6.42 9.13 4.99
CA ILE A 76 -7.06 9.60 6.24
C ILE A 76 -8.52 10.01 5.99
N LEU A 77 -8.76 10.80 4.93
CA LEU A 77 -10.09 11.32 4.60
C LEU A 77 -11.03 10.25 4.03
N ILE A 78 -10.48 9.31 3.25
CA ILE A 78 -11.24 8.22 2.65
C ILE A 78 -11.68 7.21 3.71
N ALA A 79 -10.79 6.85 4.65
CA ALA A 79 -11.07 5.96 5.80
C ALA A 79 -11.83 4.64 5.47
N ARG A 80 -11.66 4.14 4.24
CA ARG A 80 -12.27 2.91 3.71
C ARG A 80 -11.19 1.88 3.33
N PRO A 81 -10.49 1.28 4.30
CA PRO A 81 -9.43 0.31 4.05
C PRO A 81 -9.91 -0.95 3.32
N GLU A 82 -11.21 -1.26 3.34
CA GLU A 82 -11.79 -2.36 2.57
C GLU A 82 -11.62 -2.22 1.04
N LEU A 83 -11.32 -1.01 0.54
CA LEU A 83 -10.98 -0.77 -0.87
C LEU A 83 -9.56 -1.23 -1.25
N ASN A 84 -8.72 -1.57 -0.26
CA ASN A 84 -7.40 -2.18 -0.46
C ASN A 84 -6.54 -1.40 -1.49
N MET A 85 -5.94 -2.08 -2.47
CA MET A 85 -5.08 -1.47 -3.50
C MET A 85 -5.84 -0.59 -4.53
N GLU A 86 -7.15 -0.45 -4.37
CA GLU A 86 -8.01 0.44 -5.14
C GLU A 86 -8.50 1.63 -4.31
N ILE A 87 -7.97 1.85 -3.09
CA ILE A 87 -8.45 2.92 -2.19
C ILE A 87 -8.47 4.32 -2.83
N LEU A 88 -7.52 4.63 -3.70
CA LEU A 88 -7.47 5.91 -4.41
C LEU A 88 -8.51 6.05 -5.54
N SER A 89 -9.28 4.99 -5.83
CA SER A 89 -10.46 5.08 -6.70
C SER A 89 -11.58 5.92 -6.09
N ALA A 90 -11.60 6.01 -4.75
CA ALA A 90 -12.53 6.84 -4.00
C ALA A 90 -12.14 8.33 -3.97
N ALA A 91 -10.99 8.69 -4.55
CA ALA A 91 -10.55 10.07 -4.59
C ALA A 91 -11.46 10.92 -5.49
N ASP A 92 -11.88 12.07 -4.96
CA ASP A 92 -12.59 13.10 -5.70
C ASP A 92 -11.96 14.48 -5.46
N LYS A 93 -12.49 15.50 -6.13
CA LYS A 93 -12.01 16.88 -5.99
C LYS A 93 -12.13 17.40 -4.56
N THR A 94 -13.16 17.00 -3.82
CA THR A 94 -13.39 17.46 -2.44
C THR A 94 -12.32 16.88 -1.51
N ILE A 95 -12.09 15.56 -1.57
CA ILE A 95 -11.06 14.86 -0.82
C ILE A 95 -9.69 15.42 -1.15
N LEU A 96 -9.39 15.68 -2.42
CA LEU A 96 -8.12 16.25 -2.83
C LEU A 96 -7.89 17.63 -2.19
N GLN A 97 -8.88 18.51 -2.23
CA GLN A 97 -8.75 19.86 -1.67
C GLN A 97 -8.58 19.84 -0.14
N GLU A 98 -9.33 18.98 0.56
CA GLU A 98 -9.16 18.82 2.01
C GLU A 98 -7.81 18.17 2.36
N ALA A 99 -7.34 17.20 1.58
CA ALA A 99 -6.03 16.58 1.76
C ALA A 99 -4.89 17.61 1.61
N LYS A 100 -4.98 18.48 0.59
CA LYS A 100 -4.05 19.60 0.40
C LYS A 100 -4.03 20.54 1.60
N LYS A 101 -5.20 20.92 2.13
CA LYS A 101 -5.28 21.77 3.33
C LYS A 101 -4.61 21.12 4.54
N LEU A 102 -4.75 19.81 4.74
CA LEU A 102 -4.07 19.11 5.83
C LEU A 102 -2.54 19.18 5.67
N VAL A 103 -2.03 19.05 4.44
CA VAL A 103 -0.60 19.16 4.13
C VAL A 103 -0.10 20.60 4.35
N GLU A 104 -0.82 21.60 3.84
CA GLU A 104 -0.47 23.02 3.96
C GLU A 104 -0.48 23.51 5.42
N LYS A 105 -1.36 22.97 6.26
CA LYS A 105 -1.40 23.26 7.70
C LYS A 105 -0.23 22.65 8.47
N HIS A 106 0.69 21.92 7.82
CA HIS A 106 1.80 21.20 8.44
C HIS A 106 1.34 20.25 9.55
N ALA A 107 0.09 19.77 9.45
CA ALA A 107 -0.50 18.82 10.39
C ALA A 107 0.03 17.40 10.18
N LEU A 108 0.56 17.11 8.98
CA LEU A 108 1.12 15.82 8.63
C LEU A 108 2.63 15.95 8.47
N CYS A 109 3.39 14.99 8.99
CA CYS A 109 4.81 14.87 8.70
C CYS A 109 5.16 13.45 8.23
N MET A 110 6.23 13.34 7.44
CA MET A 110 6.71 12.07 6.92
C MET A 110 8.23 12.01 7.04
N SER A 111 8.73 10.88 7.52
CA SER A 111 10.17 10.64 7.68
C SER A 111 10.55 9.21 7.31
N VAL A 112 11.84 8.99 7.10
CA VAL A 112 12.40 7.65 6.91
C VAL A 112 12.62 7.00 8.27
N ALA A 113 12.11 5.79 8.45
CA ALA A 113 12.40 4.94 9.60
C ALA A 113 13.77 4.25 9.39
N PRO A 114 14.86 4.66 10.09
CA PRO A 114 16.21 4.26 9.72
C PRO A 114 16.51 2.76 9.93
N LYS A 115 15.74 2.12 10.82
CA LYS A 115 15.88 0.70 11.18
C LYS A 115 14.87 -0.21 10.45
N ALA A 116 14.00 0.37 9.61
CA ALA A 116 13.06 -0.41 8.83
C ALA A 116 13.76 -1.02 7.62
N HIS A 117 13.60 -2.33 7.44
CA HIS A 117 14.17 -3.08 6.30
C HIS A 117 13.03 -3.74 5.51
N GLY A 118 13.19 -3.77 4.19
CA GLY A 118 12.11 -4.22 3.30
C GLY A 118 10.96 -3.20 3.26
N PHE A 119 9.78 -3.67 2.87
CA PHE A 119 8.59 -2.83 2.75
C PHE A 119 8.01 -2.51 4.14
N TYR A 120 7.94 -1.24 4.50
CA TYR A 120 7.45 -0.75 5.80
C TYR A 120 6.78 0.62 5.70
N ILE A 121 5.59 0.73 6.30
CA ILE A 121 4.81 1.95 6.41
C ILE A 121 4.17 1.98 7.79
N GLU A 122 4.44 3.01 8.56
CA GLU A 122 3.76 3.30 9.81
C GLU A 122 3.00 4.63 9.70
N ALA A 123 1.74 4.62 10.11
CA ALA A 123 0.89 5.80 10.23
C ALA A 123 0.40 5.91 11.67
N GLU A 124 0.76 7.02 12.33
CA GLU A 124 0.30 7.37 13.67
C GLU A 124 -0.52 8.65 13.59
N LEU A 125 -1.79 8.57 13.96
CA LEU A 125 -2.76 9.64 13.86
C LEU A 125 -3.16 10.11 15.26
N THR A 126 -3.32 11.42 15.42
CA THR A 126 -3.89 12.05 16.60
C THR A 126 -5.16 12.78 16.18
N GLY A 127 -6.29 12.43 16.79
CA GLY A 127 -7.57 13.06 16.53
C GLY A 127 -7.79 14.33 17.34
N VAL A 128 -8.83 15.08 16.98
CA VAL A 128 -9.16 16.37 17.60
C VAL A 128 -9.49 16.28 19.09
N ASN A 129 -9.89 15.10 19.58
CA ASN A 129 -10.17 14.87 21.00
C ASN A 129 -8.95 14.31 21.77
N GLY A 130 -7.79 14.24 21.13
CA GLY A 130 -6.55 13.73 21.72
C GLY A 130 -6.37 12.21 21.64
N HIS A 131 -7.36 11.48 21.10
CA HIS A 131 -7.23 10.05 20.86
C HIS A 131 -6.17 9.76 19.80
N THR A 132 -5.56 8.58 19.88
CA THR A 132 -4.51 8.15 18.96
C THR A 132 -4.86 6.83 18.30
N ALA A 133 -4.48 6.69 17.04
CA ALA A 133 -4.53 5.41 16.35
C ALA A 133 -3.24 5.19 15.58
N LYS A 134 -2.80 3.94 15.53
CA LYS A 134 -1.57 3.55 14.86
C LYS A 134 -1.82 2.33 13.99
N CYS A 135 -1.38 2.40 12.74
CA CYS A 135 -1.33 1.27 11.83
C CYS A 135 0.10 1.07 11.33
N ILE A 136 0.51 -0.19 11.17
CA ILE A 136 1.75 -0.55 10.48
C ILE A 136 1.42 -1.57 9.39
N ILE A 137 1.82 -1.27 8.15
CA ILE A 137 1.84 -2.21 7.03
C ILE A 137 3.29 -2.57 6.75
N ALA A 138 3.61 -3.86 6.73
CA ALA A 138 4.96 -4.32 6.42
C ALA A 138 5.01 -5.74 5.85
N GLY A 139 6.09 -6.05 5.13
CA GLY A 139 6.31 -7.37 4.50
C GLY A 139 5.51 -7.61 3.20
N GLY A 140 4.53 -6.75 2.89
CA GLY A 140 3.79 -6.68 1.64
C GLY A 140 2.89 -5.44 1.60
N HIS A 141 2.45 -5.02 0.41
CA HIS A 141 1.72 -3.75 0.17
C HIS A 141 0.41 -3.58 0.95
N THR A 142 -0.17 -4.69 1.44
CA THR A 142 -1.50 -4.72 2.07
C THR A 142 -1.49 -5.41 3.44
N SER A 143 -0.32 -5.89 3.88
CA SER A 143 -0.19 -6.68 5.11
C SER A 143 -0.13 -5.79 6.34
N VAL A 144 -1.30 -5.54 6.96
CA VAL A 144 -1.39 -4.94 8.29
C VAL A 144 -0.74 -5.88 9.30
N ILE A 145 0.27 -5.38 10.03
CA ILE A 145 0.96 -6.14 11.06
C ILE A 145 0.73 -5.58 12.47
N HIS A 146 0.20 -4.38 12.56
CA HIS A 146 -0.15 -3.74 13.82
C HIS A 146 -1.28 -2.76 13.59
N LEU A 147 -2.31 -2.82 14.42
CA LEU A 147 -3.37 -1.83 14.51
C LEU A 147 -3.71 -1.61 15.98
N SER A 148 -3.73 -0.35 16.43
CA SER A 148 -4.07 -0.01 17.81
C SER A 148 -4.76 1.33 17.93
N LYS A 149 -5.58 1.50 18.98
CA LYS A 149 -6.20 2.76 19.40
C LYS A 149 -5.86 3.04 20.86
N ASP A 150 -5.39 4.24 21.18
CA ASP A 150 -5.04 4.68 22.54
C ASP A 150 -4.13 3.67 23.26
N GLY A 151 -3.16 3.12 22.54
CA GLY A 151 -2.25 2.07 23.03
C GLY A 151 -2.87 0.68 23.16
N VAL A 152 -4.18 0.52 23.01
CA VAL A 152 -4.87 -0.78 22.99
C VAL A 152 -4.72 -1.42 21.62
N ILE A 153 -4.01 -2.54 21.57
CA ILE A 153 -3.78 -3.34 20.37
C ILE A 153 -5.06 -4.05 19.95
N LYS A 154 -5.44 -3.90 18.68
CA LYS A 154 -6.56 -4.59 18.02
C LYS A 154 -6.09 -5.72 17.12
N GLU A 155 -4.98 -5.52 16.45
CA GLU A 155 -4.32 -6.51 15.61
C GLU A 155 -2.82 -6.41 15.83
N ASP A 156 -2.16 -7.54 16.07
CA ASP A 156 -0.70 -7.61 16.14
C ASP A 156 -0.22 -8.94 15.54
N ASN A 157 0.36 -8.82 14.36
CA ASN A 157 0.98 -9.89 13.60
C ASN A 157 2.51 -9.68 13.49
N THR A 158 3.12 -8.85 14.34
CA THR A 158 4.57 -8.59 14.34
C THR A 158 5.39 -9.86 14.61
N ALA A 159 4.91 -10.73 15.51
CA ALA A 159 5.53 -12.03 15.80
C ALA A 159 5.50 -13.00 14.60
N GLY A 160 4.57 -12.79 13.65
CA GLY A 160 4.47 -13.56 12.41
C GLY A 160 5.51 -13.18 11.35
N GLN A 161 6.21 -12.05 11.48
CA GLN A 161 7.23 -11.65 10.51
C GLN A 161 8.56 -12.40 10.66
N THR A 162 8.91 -12.84 11.87
CA THR A 162 10.10 -13.69 12.09
C THR A 162 9.91 -15.11 11.54
N THR A 163 8.65 -15.53 11.30
CA THR A 163 8.28 -16.88 10.86
C THR A 163 7.63 -16.94 9.48
N ARG A 164 7.21 -15.81 8.89
CA ARG A 164 6.80 -15.76 7.47
C ARG A 164 8.02 -16.02 6.61
N ARG A 165 8.23 -17.30 6.27
CA ARG A 165 9.07 -17.72 5.15
C ARG A 165 8.73 -16.80 3.99
N ALA A 166 9.76 -16.20 3.37
CA ALA A 166 9.58 -15.59 2.06
C ALA A 166 8.79 -16.58 1.20
N PRO A 167 7.74 -16.14 0.48
CA PRO A 167 6.95 -17.04 -0.35
C PRO A 167 7.89 -17.96 -1.13
N GLU A 168 7.66 -19.27 -1.16
CA GLU A 168 8.64 -20.23 -1.69
C GLU A 168 9.06 -19.88 -3.13
N PHE A 169 8.16 -19.24 -3.88
CA PHE A 169 8.44 -18.69 -5.21
C PHE A 169 9.61 -17.69 -5.23
N LYS A 170 9.82 -16.86 -4.19
CA LYS A 170 10.95 -15.91 -4.14
C LYS A 170 12.29 -16.63 -4.04
N LYS A 171 12.35 -17.76 -3.33
CA LYS A 171 13.55 -18.59 -3.26
C LYS A 171 13.78 -19.30 -4.59
N ALA A 172 12.73 -19.86 -5.17
CA ALA A 172 12.78 -20.49 -6.49
C ALA A 172 13.25 -19.50 -7.57
N LEU A 173 12.72 -18.27 -7.61
CA LEU A 173 13.14 -17.23 -8.55
C LEU A 173 14.62 -16.84 -8.40
N LYS A 174 15.17 -16.82 -7.18
CA LYS A 174 16.60 -16.55 -6.96
C LYS A 174 17.52 -17.66 -7.45
N GLN A 175 16.99 -18.88 -7.57
CA GLN A 175 17.71 -20.07 -8.01
C GLN A 175 17.46 -20.40 -9.48
N ALA A 176 16.42 -19.82 -10.08
CA ALA A 176 16.05 -20.00 -11.47
C ALA A 176 17.08 -19.35 -12.40
N SER A 177 17.47 -20.10 -13.42
CA SER A 177 18.19 -19.58 -14.57
C SER A 177 17.25 -18.83 -15.51
N LEU A 178 17.82 -18.09 -16.47
CA LEU A 178 17.01 -17.48 -17.53
C LEU A 178 16.22 -18.54 -18.33
N GLN A 179 16.81 -19.72 -18.58
CA GLN A 179 16.14 -20.80 -19.30
C GLN A 179 14.92 -21.30 -18.53
N ASP A 180 15.02 -21.48 -17.21
CA ASP A 180 13.88 -21.90 -16.38
C ASP A 180 12.71 -20.92 -16.47
N LEU A 181 13.00 -19.61 -16.57
CA LEU A 181 11.98 -18.57 -16.72
C LEU A 181 11.33 -18.58 -18.11
N LEU A 182 12.12 -18.83 -19.16
CA LEU A 182 11.61 -18.98 -20.52
C LEU A 182 10.74 -20.24 -20.63
N ASP A 183 11.20 -21.37 -20.09
CA ASP A 183 10.44 -22.62 -20.06
C ASP A 183 9.14 -22.44 -19.28
N ALA A 184 9.15 -21.71 -18.16
CA ALA A 184 7.93 -21.43 -17.41
C ALA A 184 6.91 -20.58 -18.21
N ALA A 185 7.39 -19.65 -19.05
CA ALA A 185 6.54 -18.84 -19.91
C ALA A 185 6.02 -19.64 -21.11
N ASP A 186 6.86 -20.42 -21.77
CA ASP A 186 6.50 -21.26 -22.92
C ASP A 186 5.52 -22.37 -22.53
N ASN A 187 5.55 -22.81 -21.27
CA ASN A 187 4.64 -23.82 -20.72
C ASN A 187 3.47 -23.21 -19.90
N ALA A 188 3.15 -21.93 -20.08
CA ALA A 188 1.98 -21.31 -19.44
C ALA A 188 0.69 -21.98 -19.90
N ASP A 189 -0.18 -22.35 -18.96
CA ASP A 189 -1.45 -22.99 -19.28
C ASP A 189 -2.58 -21.98 -19.56
N GLU A 190 -3.75 -22.48 -19.97
CA GLU A 190 -4.90 -21.62 -20.29
C GLU A 190 -5.35 -20.75 -19.11
N GLU A 191 -5.25 -21.24 -17.87
CA GLU A 191 -5.62 -20.46 -16.68
C GLU A 191 -4.63 -19.31 -16.45
N ASP A 192 -3.34 -19.55 -16.65
CA ASP A 192 -2.28 -18.56 -16.50
C ASP A 192 -2.48 -17.43 -17.53
N LEU A 193 -2.71 -17.81 -18.79
CA LEU A 193 -2.98 -16.88 -19.89
C LEU A 193 -4.29 -16.12 -19.67
N ALA A 194 -5.35 -16.78 -19.21
CA ALA A 194 -6.62 -16.13 -18.90
C ALA A 194 -6.47 -15.11 -17.74
N TYR A 195 -5.66 -15.42 -16.73
CA TYR A 195 -5.39 -14.49 -15.63
C TYR A 195 -4.61 -13.26 -16.11
N ILE A 196 -3.55 -13.45 -16.90
CA ILE A 196 -2.78 -12.35 -17.50
C ILE A 196 -3.68 -11.48 -18.39
N LYS A 197 -4.54 -12.10 -19.19
CA LYS A 197 -5.46 -11.41 -20.10
C LYS A 197 -6.40 -10.45 -19.36
N LYS A 198 -6.85 -10.78 -18.15
CA LYS A 198 -7.63 -9.84 -17.31
C LYS A 198 -6.88 -8.52 -17.07
N GLY A 199 -5.57 -8.60 -16.86
CA GLY A 199 -4.72 -7.42 -16.71
C GLY A 199 -4.61 -6.62 -18.00
N VAL A 200 -4.46 -7.30 -19.15
CA VAL A 200 -4.44 -6.64 -20.48
C VAL A 200 -5.76 -5.90 -20.74
N ASP A 201 -6.89 -6.59 -20.59
CA ASP A 201 -8.22 -6.02 -20.84
C ASP A 201 -8.49 -4.81 -19.92
N MET A 202 -8.09 -4.90 -18.65
CA MET A 202 -8.21 -3.80 -17.67
C MET A 202 -7.38 -2.58 -18.07
N ASN A 203 -6.12 -2.78 -18.47
CA ASN A 203 -5.24 -1.67 -18.86
C ASN A 203 -5.67 -1.02 -20.17
N LEU A 204 -6.15 -1.81 -21.14
CA LEU A 204 -6.70 -1.28 -22.39
C LEU A 204 -7.93 -0.41 -22.14
N LYS A 205 -8.87 -0.89 -21.31
CA LYS A 205 -10.04 -0.12 -20.91
C LYS A 205 -9.69 1.17 -20.16
N ALA A 206 -8.60 1.18 -19.40
CA ALA A 206 -8.14 2.38 -18.69
C ALA A 206 -7.44 3.40 -19.61
N ALA A 207 -7.04 2.99 -20.82
CA ALA A 207 -6.40 3.85 -21.81
C ALA A 207 -7.39 4.54 -22.76
N GLU A 208 -8.64 4.05 -22.82
CA GLU A 208 -9.77 4.67 -23.53
C GLU A 208 -10.34 5.89 -22.78
#